data_AF-A0A318B7Y6-F1
#
_entry.id   AF-A0A318B7Y6-F1
#
_cell.length_a   1.000
_cell.length_b   1.000
_cell.length_c   1.000
_cell.angle_alpha   90.00
_cell.angle_beta   90.00
_cell.angle_gamma   90.00
#
_symmetry.space_group_name_H-M   'P 1'
#
loop_
_entity.id
_entity.type
_entity.pdbx_description
1 polymer ?
#
loop_
_entity_poly.entity_id
_entity_poly.type
_entity_poly.pdbx_seq_one_letter_code
_entity_poly.pdbx_strand_id
1 'polypeptide(L)'
;MRDDGYTLAEALAAIAMIALAIGGLTQAVHLIGRVQSNATTEARSQADLARLQQALDQHLSNIGLVWSDLGGAFGSARSASLPCAGQAACVMSLAWDGNGETLSVTDARGMRRDYVIGSQRASLRFIDAKGAHTGWPPADPRPRRPLLAVAIVDEGRSQRPLAVGRVWSRQPAPCQFDAVSGQCRDAS
;
A
#
# COMPACT_ATOMS: atom_id res chain seq x y z
N MET A 1 4.26 -64.73 48.36
CA MET A 1 4.87 -63.53 47.75
C MET A 1 5.41 -63.97 46.40
N ARG A 2 4.68 -63.66 45.33
CA ARG A 2 5.16 -63.85 43.96
C ARG A 2 5.89 -62.55 43.64
N ASP A 3 7.18 -62.66 43.35
CA ASP A 3 7.95 -61.58 42.78
C ASP A 3 7.35 -61.30 41.39
N ASP A 4 6.53 -60.25 41.32
CA ASP A 4 6.06 -59.66 40.07
C ASP A 4 7.29 -59.05 39.38
N GLY A 5 8.02 -59.90 38.68
CA GLY A 5 9.07 -59.48 37.78
C GLY A 5 8.45 -58.60 36.71
N TYR A 6 8.61 -57.28 36.88
CA TYR A 6 8.38 -56.29 35.84
C TYR A 6 9.01 -56.80 34.55
N THR A 7 8.16 -57.28 33.64
CA THR A 7 8.66 -57.98 32.46
C THR A 7 9.36 -56.96 31.59
N LEU A 8 10.58 -57.27 31.16
CA LEU A 8 11.43 -56.39 30.33
C LEU A 8 10.65 -55.85 29.10
N ALA A 9 9.67 -56.62 28.62
CA ALA A 9 8.74 -56.23 27.57
C ALA A 9 7.85 -55.01 27.91
N GLU A 10 7.37 -54.89 29.15
CA GLU A 10 6.53 -53.77 29.59
C GLU A 10 7.33 -52.46 29.68
N ALA A 11 8.57 -52.53 30.16
CA ALA A 11 9.48 -51.38 30.17
C ALA A 11 9.80 -50.92 28.74
N LEU A 12 10.03 -51.85 27.80
CA LEU A 12 10.25 -51.51 26.38
C LEU A 12 9.01 -50.90 25.72
N ALA A 13 7.82 -51.41 26.03
CA ALA A 13 6.56 -50.85 25.52
C ALA A 13 6.34 -49.41 26.03
N ALA A 14 6.63 -49.14 27.31
CA ALA A 14 6.53 -47.81 27.89
C ALA A 14 7.52 -46.83 27.22
N ILE A 15 8.77 -47.23 27.02
CA ILE A 15 9.79 -46.40 26.34
C ILE A 15 9.40 -46.11 24.89
N ALA A 16 8.86 -47.10 24.17
CA ALA A 16 8.39 -46.92 22.79
C ALA A 16 7.23 -45.91 22.71
N MET A 17 6.26 -45.98 23.63
CA MET A 17 5.16 -45.01 23.69
C MET A 17 5.65 -43.60 24.00
N ILE A 18 6.61 -43.46 24.92
CA ILE A 18 7.22 -42.16 25.26
C ILE A 18 8.00 -41.60 24.05
N ALA A 19 8.79 -42.42 23.36
CA ALA A 19 9.55 -41.99 22.18
C ALA A 19 8.63 -41.55 21.03
N LEU A 20 7.54 -42.28 20.78
CA LEU A 20 6.51 -41.90 19.81
C LEU A 20 5.82 -40.58 20.18
N ALA A 21 5.50 -40.37 21.46
CA ALA A 21 4.89 -39.13 21.94
C ALA A 21 5.85 -37.93 21.78
N ILE A 22 7.13 -38.09 22.13
CA ILE A 22 8.16 -37.06 21.95
C ILE A 22 8.40 -36.76 20.45
N GLY A 23 8.42 -37.80 19.62
CA GLY A 23 8.50 -37.67 18.15
C GLY A 23 7.32 -36.87 17.58
N GLY A 24 6.09 -37.13 18.05
CA GLY A 24 4.90 -36.36 17.66
C GLY A 24 4.96 -34.89 18.10
N LEU A 25 5.46 -34.61 19.32
CA LEU A 25 5.58 -33.25 19.85
C LEU A 25 6.59 -32.40 19.08
N THR A 26 7.74 -32.97 18.70
CA THR A 26 8.75 -32.24 17.91
C THR A 26 8.25 -31.88 16.51
N GLN A 27 7.54 -32.79 15.84
CA GLN A 27 6.89 -32.50 14.56
C GLN A 27 5.83 -31.39 14.67
N ALA A 28 5.02 -31.41 15.74
CA ALA A 28 4.01 -30.37 15.98
C ALA A 28 4.65 -28.99 16.20
N VAL A 29 5.73 -28.90 16.99
CA VAL A 29 6.46 -27.63 17.23
C VAL A 29 7.05 -27.07 15.94
N HIS A 30 7.62 -27.93 15.08
CA HIS A 30 8.14 -27.49 13.78
C HIS A 30 7.04 -26.95 12.85
N LEU A 31 5.87 -27.58 12.82
CA LEU A 31 4.73 -27.09 12.04
C LEU A 31 4.20 -25.76 12.57
N ILE A 32 4.05 -25.62 13.90
CA ILE A 32 3.61 -24.38 14.53
C ILE A 32 4.59 -23.25 14.24
N GLY A 33 5.91 -23.50 14.36
CA GLY A 33 6.94 -22.52 14.04
C GLY A 33 6.85 -22.02 12.60
N ARG A 34 6.61 -22.93 11.64
CA ARG A 34 6.45 -22.58 10.22
C ARG A 34 5.15 -21.80 9.93
N VAL A 35 4.05 -22.18 10.57
CA VAL A 35 2.78 -21.46 10.45
C VAL A 35 2.91 -20.05 11.03
N GLN A 36 3.58 -19.91 12.17
CA GLN A 36 3.80 -18.61 12.82
C GLN A 36 4.75 -17.70 12.01
N SER A 37 5.82 -18.24 11.40
CA SER A 37 6.70 -17.45 10.54
C SER A 37 5.99 -16.96 9.26
N ASN A 38 5.15 -17.81 8.67
CA ASN A 38 4.37 -17.42 7.50
C ASN A 38 3.33 -16.36 7.86
N ALA A 39 2.60 -16.55 8.96
CA ALA A 39 1.59 -15.61 9.44
C ALA A 39 2.19 -14.24 9.78
N THR A 40 3.37 -14.19 10.40
CA THR A 40 4.04 -12.91 10.70
C THR A 40 4.52 -12.19 9.45
N THR A 41 4.98 -12.93 8.43
CA THR A 41 5.40 -12.33 7.14
C THR A 41 4.20 -11.77 6.39
N GLU A 42 3.08 -12.50 6.37
CA GLU A 42 1.84 -12.05 5.73
C GLU A 42 1.20 -10.87 6.47
N ALA A 43 1.23 -10.88 7.81
CA ALA A 43 0.74 -9.74 8.60
C ALA A 43 1.56 -8.47 8.34
N ARG A 44 2.88 -8.58 8.18
CA ARG A 44 3.77 -7.45 7.84
C ARG A 44 3.44 -6.88 6.46
N SER A 45 3.30 -7.73 5.44
CA SER A 45 2.98 -7.26 4.09
C SER A 45 1.61 -6.57 4.03
N GLN A 46 0.61 -7.07 4.75
CA GLN A 46 -0.70 -6.40 4.85
C GLN A 46 -0.61 -5.05 5.57
N ALA A 47 0.16 -4.96 6.65
CA ALA A 47 0.37 -3.71 7.37
C ALA A 47 1.08 -2.65 6.51
N ASP A 48 2.07 -3.04 5.71
CA ASP A 48 2.79 -2.15 4.82
C ASP A 48 1.88 -1.63 3.68
N LEU A 49 1.04 -2.49 3.09
CA LEU A 49 0.03 -2.07 2.11
C LEU A 49 -1.01 -1.11 2.71
N ALA A 50 -1.45 -1.34 3.95
CA ALA A 50 -2.38 -0.43 4.63
C ALA A 50 -1.75 0.95 4.88
N ARG A 51 -0.47 0.99 5.27
CA ARG A 51 0.29 2.24 5.44
C ARG A 51 0.47 2.98 4.11
N LEU A 52 0.78 2.25 3.04
CA LEU A 52 0.89 2.80 1.69
C LEU A 52 -0.44 3.43 1.25
N GLN A 53 -1.56 2.73 1.46
CA GLN A 53 -2.89 3.23 1.15
C GLN A 53 -3.21 4.51 1.92
N GLN A 54 -2.98 4.51 3.24
CA GLN A 54 -3.21 5.69 4.08
C GLN A 54 -2.32 6.87 3.69
N ALA A 55 -1.05 6.62 3.36
CA ALA A 55 -0.12 7.65 2.92
C ALA A 55 -0.57 8.29 1.59
N LEU A 56 -1.02 7.48 0.64
CA LEU A 56 -1.51 7.94 -0.64
C LEU A 56 -2.80 8.75 -0.48
N ASP A 57 -3.74 8.28 0.33
CA ASP A 57 -4.98 9.01 0.65
C ASP A 57 -4.68 10.36 1.33
N GLN A 58 -3.79 10.38 2.32
CA GLN A 58 -3.40 11.62 3.02
C GLN A 58 -2.68 12.60 2.09
N HIS A 59 -1.85 12.10 1.18
CA HIS A 59 -1.16 12.97 0.25
C HIS A 59 -2.11 13.59 -0.77
N LEU A 60 -3.01 12.77 -1.35
CA LEU A 60 -3.93 13.24 -2.38
C LEU A 60 -5.11 14.06 -1.82
N SER A 61 -5.44 13.94 -0.53
CA SER A 61 -6.48 14.77 0.09
C SER A 61 -6.10 16.25 0.17
N ASN A 62 -4.80 16.58 0.12
CA ASN A 62 -4.29 17.96 0.12
C ASN A 62 -4.16 18.57 -1.29
N ILE A 63 -4.49 17.80 -2.32
CA ILE A 63 -4.38 18.19 -3.72
C ILE A 63 -5.70 18.82 -4.17
N GLY A 64 -5.60 19.95 -4.86
CA GLY A 64 -6.75 20.64 -5.41
C GLY A 64 -7.34 19.91 -6.63
N LEU A 65 -8.34 20.53 -7.26
CA LEU A 65 -8.85 19.99 -8.52
C LEU A 65 -7.77 20.04 -9.60
N VAL A 66 -7.45 18.86 -10.14
CA VAL A 66 -6.50 18.70 -11.24
C VAL A 66 -7.27 18.41 -12.53
N TRP A 67 -7.01 19.22 -13.54
CA TRP A 67 -7.65 19.12 -14.85
C TRP A 67 -6.62 18.83 -15.94
N SER A 68 -7.02 18.07 -16.96
CA SER A 68 -6.14 17.69 -18.08
C SER A 68 -5.64 18.85 -18.93
N ASP A 69 -6.27 20.03 -18.84
CA ASP A 69 -6.06 21.18 -19.72
C ASP A 69 -5.49 22.44 -19.02
N LEU A 70 -5.54 22.52 -17.69
CA LEU A 70 -5.11 23.70 -16.92
C LEU A 70 -3.60 23.80 -16.70
N GLY A 71 -2.83 22.77 -17.05
CA GLY A 71 -1.41 22.70 -16.71
C GLY A 71 -1.14 22.60 -15.20
N GLY A 72 0.13 22.58 -14.81
CA GLY A 72 0.56 22.53 -13.40
C GLY A 72 0.51 21.15 -12.74
N ALA A 73 -0.08 20.15 -13.39
CA ALA A 73 -0.02 18.75 -12.99
C ALA A 73 0.62 17.93 -14.11
N PHE A 74 1.61 17.12 -13.76
CA PHE A 74 2.25 16.19 -14.70
C PHE A 74 2.57 14.87 -14.01
N GLY A 75 2.56 13.79 -14.78
CA GLY A 75 2.78 12.47 -14.24
C GLY A 75 3.22 11.46 -15.29
N SER A 76 3.97 10.47 -14.83
CA SER A 76 4.44 9.32 -15.56
C SER A 76 4.22 8.07 -14.70
N ALA A 77 4.53 6.90 -15.25
CA ALA A 77 4.46 5.63 -14.52
C ALA A 77 5.36 5.61 -13.27
N ARG A 78 6.32 6.54 -13.12
CA ARG A 78 7.33 6.52 -12.05
C ARG A 78 7.31 7.75 -11.16
N SER A 79 6.66 8.83 -11.57
CA SER A 79 6.61 10.06 -10.79
C SER A 79 5.36 10.86 -11.13
N ALA A 80 4.85 11.62 -10.18
CA ALA A 80 3.85 12.63 -10.42
C ALA A 80 4.17 13.90 -9.64
N SER A 81 3.78 15.02 -10.22
CA SER A 81 3.83 16.34 -9.62
C SER A 81 2.45 16.94 -9.76
N LEU A 82 1.83 17.24 -8.63
CA LEU A 82 0.45 17.67 -8.53
C LEU A 82 0.36 18.97 -7.72
N PRO A 83 -0.55 19.89 -8.07
CA PRO A 83 -0.69 21.15 -7.36
C PRO A 83 -1.25 20.93 -5.96
N CYS A 84 -0.48 21.32 -4.95
CA CYS A 84 -0.89 21.23 -3.55
C CYS A 84 -1.36 22.57 -2.98
N ALA A 85 -2.07 22.51 -1.85
CA ALA A 85 -2.40 23.70 -1.07
C ALA A 85 -1.10 24.40 -0.62
N GLY A 86 -0.90 25.66 -1.02
CA GLY A 86 0.29 26.46 -0.65
C GLY A 86 1.29 26.75 -1.79
N GLN A 87 0.87 26.70 -3.05
CA GLN A 87 1.65 27.03 -4.27
C GLN A 87 2.82 26.09 -4.63
N ALA A 88 3.38 25.33 -3.69
CA ALA A 88 4.38 24.30 -3.98
C ALA A 88 3.73 23.03 -4.57
N ALA A 89 4.44 22.38 -5.49
CA ALA A 89 4.00 21.11 -6.08
C ALA A 89 4.25 19.95 -5.10
N CYS A 90 3.23 19.12 -4.92
CA CYS A 90 3.35 17.84 -4.24
C CYS A 90 3.89 16.80 -5.22
N VAL A 91 5.00 16.19 -4.83
CA VAL A 91 5.71 15.23 -5.69
C VAL A 91 5.60 13.84 -5.11
N MET A 92 5.32 12.87 -5.96
CA MET A 92 5.45 11.46 -5.65
C MET A 92 6.39 10.81 -6.65
N SER A 93 7.20 9.87 -6.19
CA SER A 93 8.10 9.10 -7.05
C SER A 93 8.27 7.68 -6.55
N LEU A 94 8.43 6.76 -7.50
CA LEU A 94 8.73 5.36 -7.26
C LEU A 94 10.21 5.12 -7.56
N ALA A 95 10.93 4.59 -6.58
CA ALA A 95 12.34 4.25 -6.70
C ALA A 95 12.56 2.76 -6.37
N TRP A 96 13.30 2.10 -7.26
CA TRP A 96 13.76 0.72 -7.06
C TRP A 96 15.22 0.75 -6.63
N ASP A 97 15.54 0.18 -5.47
CA ASP A 97 16.90 0.16 -4.91
C ASP A 97 17.64 -1.17 -5.12
N GLY A 98 17.03 -2.14 -5.81
CA GLY A 98 17.56 -3.49 -5.98
C GLY A 98 16.86 -4.53 -5.10
N ASN A 99 16.42 -4.12 -3.91
CA ASN A 99 15.80 -4.99 -2.90
C ASN A 99 14.29 -4.75 -2.76
N GLY A 100 13.82 -3.56 -3.15
CA GLY A 100 12.40 -3.25 -3.15
C GLY A 100 12.06 -1.96 -3.87
N GLU A 101 10.76 -1.79 -4.06
CA GLU A 101 10.16 -0.57 -4.56
C GLU A 101 9.74 0.30 -3.38
N THR A 102 10.10 1.58 -3.43
CA THR A 102 9.74 2.57 -2.42
C THR A 102 8.98 3.71 -3.06
N LEU A 103 7.86 4.11 -2.46
CA LEU A 103 7.15 5.34 -2.77
C LEU A 103 7.72 6.47 -1.91
N SER A 104 8.32 7.46 -2.56
CA SER A 104 8.66 8.73 -1.96
C SER A 104 7.55 9.74 -2.22
N VAL A 105 7.14 10.45 -1.17
CA VAL A 105 6.11 11.48 -1.20
C VAL A 105 6.66 12.73 -0.56
N THR A 106 6.63 13.84 -1.30
CA THR A 106 7.04 15.17 -0.84
C THR A 106 5.82 16.07 -0.78
N ASP A 107 5.51 16.59 0.40
CA ASP A 107 4.39 17.50 0.61
C ASP A 107 4.71 18.94 0.16
N ALA A 108 3.72 19.83 0.28
CA ALA A 108 3.84 21.25 -0.06
C ALA A 108 4.90 22.00 0.76
N ARG A 109 5.29 21.46 1.93
CA ARG A 109 6.32 22.05 2.81
C ARG A 109 7.71 21.52 2.47
N GLY A 110 7.83 20.66 1.45
CA GLY A 110 9.08 20.00 1.09
C GLY A 110 9.44 18.81 1.99
N MET A 111 8.54 18.39 2.89
CA MET A 111 8.79 17.24 3.74
C MET A 111 8.64 15.96 2.93
N ARG A 112 9.75 15.23 2.79
CA ARG A 112 9.80 13.93 2.13
C ARG A 112 9.52 12.80 3.12
N ARG A 113 8.69 11.85 2.71
CA ARG A 113 8.42 10.59 3.41
C ARG A 113 8.51 9.43 2.44
N ASP A 114 9.08 8.33 2.89
CA ASP A 114 9.32 7.14 2.08
C ASP A 114 8.52 5.97 2.65
N TYR A 115 7.87 5.21 1.76
CA TYR A 115 7.00 4.08 2.08
C TYR A 115 7.42 2.86 1.28
N VAL A 116 7.81 1.80 1.96
CA VAL A 116 8.18 0.53 1.32
C VAL A 116 6.93 -0.14 0.76
N ILE A 117 6.95 -0.49 -0.52
CA ILE A 117 5.87 -1.23 -1.19
C ILE A 117 6.13 -2.74 -1.08
N GLY A 118 7.39 -3.15 -1.19
CA GLY A 118 7.81 -4.55 -1.15
C GLY A 118 8.78 -4.88 -2.28
N SER A 119 8.95 -6.17 -2.55
CA SER A 119 9.91 -6.68 -3.54
C SER A 119 9.36 -6.74 -4.98
N GLN A 120 8.13 -6.28 -5.23
CA GLN A 120 7.60 -6.15 -6.59
C GLN A 120 7.81 -4.74 -7.13
N ARG A 121 8.01 -4.65 -8.45
CA ARG A 121 8.01 -3.34 -9.13
C ARG A 121 6.60 -2.78 -9.18
N ALA A 122 6.50 -1.47 -9.05
CA ALA A 122 5.23 -0.77 -9.14
C ALA A 122 5.26 0.36 -10.17
N SER A 123 4.08 0.74 -10.64
CA SER A 123 3.87 1.92 -11.48
C SER A 123 2.70 2.76 -10.99
N LEU A 124 2.78 4.06 -11.25
CA LEU A 124 1.69 5.00 -11.06
C LEU A 124 0.71 4.92 -12.24
N ARG A 125 -0.57 4.97 -11.93
CA ARG A 125 -1.68 5.06 -12.89
C ARG A 125 -2.59 6.22 -12.51
N PHE A 126 -2.88 7.07 -13.48
CA PHE A 126 -3.73 8.24 -13.32
C PHE A 126 -5.13 7.89 -13.80
N ILE A 127 -6.14 8.04 -12.96
CA ILE A 127 -7.50 7.60 -13.24
C ILE A 127 -8.38 8.81 -13.49
N ASP A 128 -9.05 8.83 -14.65
CA ASP A 128 -10.10 9.78 -14.99
C ASP A 128 -11.40 9.04 -15.35
N ALA A 129 -12.41 9.77 -15.84
CA ALA A 129 -13.69 9.19 -16.25
C ALA A 129 -13.61 8.22 -17.45
N LYS A 130 -12.52 8.26 -18.24
CA LYS A 130 -12.30 7.35 -19.39
C LYS A 130 -11.48 6.11 -19.00
N GLY A 131 -10.76 6.14 -17.89
CA GLY A 131 -10.01 4.99 -17.38
C GLY A 131 -8.68 5.35 -16.74
N ALA A 132 -7.78 4.37 -16.70
CA ALA A 132 -6.44 4.50 -16.13
C ALA A 132 -5.38 4.76 -17.21
N HIS A 133 -4.52 5.75 -16.97
CA HIS A 133 -3.48 6.23 -17.87
C HIS A 133 -2.10 6.07 -17.24
N THR A 134 -1.07 5.81 -18.04
CA THR A 134 0.34 5.74 -17.58
C THR A 134 0.99 7.10 -17.39
N GLY A 135 0.36 8.16 -17.89
CA GLY A 135 0.83 9.52 -17.77
C GLY A 135 -0.32 10.49 -17.57
N TRP A 136 0.02 11.64 -16.99
CA TRP A 136 -0.89 12.76 -16.83
C TRP A 136 -0.21 14.03 -17.35
N PRO A 137 -0.92 14.89 -18.11
CA PRO A 137 -2.24 14.66 -18.69
C PRO A 137 -2.25 13.48 -19.67
N PRO A 138 -3.42 12.89 -19.97
CA PRO A 138 -3.53 11.90 -21.03
C PRO A 138 -3.14 12.51 -22.40
N ALA A 139 -2.63 11.68 -23.31
CA ALA A 139 -2.10 12.10 -24.61
C ALA A 139 -3.10 12.91 -25.47
N ASP A 140 -4.39 12.58 -25.36
CA ASP A 140 -5.47 13.43 -25.83
C ASP A 140 -6.06 14.18 -24.62
N PRO A 141 -5.69 15.44 -24.34
CA PRO A 141 -6.21 16.16 -23.18
C PRO A 141 -7.66 16.64 -23.38
N ARG A 142 -8.24 16.47 -24.57
CA ARG A 142 -9.62 16.87 -24.88
C ARG A 142 -10.57 15.65 -24.90
N PRO A 143 -11.86 15.81 -24.53
CA PRO A 143 -12.38 16.92 -23.75
C PRO A 143 -11.69 17.00 -22.38
N ARG A 144 -11.80 18.18 -21.74
CA ARG A 144 -11.30 18.45 -20.39
C ARG A 144 -11.78 17.38 -19.41
N ARG A 145 -10.84 16.79 -18.66
CA ARG A 145 -11.12 15.69 -17.74
C ARG A 145 -10.50 15.96 -16.37
N PRO A 146 -11.25 15.76 -15.27
CA PRO A 146 -10.67 15.83 -13.94
C PRO A 146 -9.88 14.55 -13.63
N LEU A 147 -8.75 14.69 -12.95
CA LEU A 147 -8.07 13.57 -12.31
C LEU A 147 -8.93 13.14 -11.10
N LEU A 148 -9.32 11.87 -11.07
CA LEU A 148 -10.20 11.31 -10.03
C LEU A 148 -9.41 10.55 -8.98
N ALA A 149 -8.36 9.84 -9.38
CA ALA A 149 -7.52 9.06 -8.48
C ALA A 149 -6.13 8.83 -9.06
N VAL A 150 -5.18 8.52 -8.18
CA VAL A 150 -3.89 7.96 -8.55
C VAL A 150 -3.78 6.59 -7.90
N ALA A 151 -3.46 5.58 -8.69
CA ALA A 151 -3.25 4.22 -8.24
C ALA A 151 -1.79 3.83 -8.37
N ILE A 152 -1.31 3.05 -7.40
CA ILE A 152 -0.04 2.34 -7.47
C ILE A 152 -0.41 0.90 -7.84
N VAL A 153 0.07 0.43 -8.98
CA VAL A 153 -0.21 -0.92 -9.49
C VAL A 153 1.07 -1.74 -9.55
N ASP A 154 0.95 -3.02 -9.27
CA ASP A 154 2.02 -3.99 -9.52
C ASP A 154 2.33 -4.06 -11.03
N GLU A 155 3.61 -4.03 -11.43
CA GLU A 155 4.02 -4.21 -12.83
C GLU A 155 4.04 -5.70 -13.25
N GLY A 156 3.76 -6.61 -12.33
CA GLY A 156 3.57 -8.03 -12.61
C GLY A 156 2.40 -8.34 -13.54
N ARG A 157 2.18 -9.65 -13.79
CA ARG A 157 1.17 -10.13 -14.76
C ARG A 157 -0.27 -9.73 -14.44
N SER A 158 -0.58 -9.47 -13.16
CA SER A 158 -1.94 -9.19 -12.71
C SER A 158 -2.33 -7.71 -12.79
N GLN A 159 -1.36 -6.79 -12.93
CA GLN A 159 -1.55 -5.34 -12.81
C GLN A 159 -2.48 -4.92 -11.66
N ARG A 160 -2.39 -5.67 -10.55
CA ARG A 160 -3.31 -5.48 -9.43
C ARG A 160 -3.01 -4.15 -8.73
N PRO A 161 -4.03 -3.35 -8.39
CA PRO A 161 -3.82 -2.16 -7.57
C PRO A 161 -3.31 -2.56 -6.19
N LEU A 162 -2.17 -1.98 -5.80
CA LEU A 162 -1.57 -2.10 -4.48
C LEU A 162 -2.13 -1.02 -3.54
N ALA A 163 -2.31 0.19 -4.05
CA ALA A 163 -2.96 1.29 -3.36
C ALA A 163 -3.68 2.19 -4.37
N VAL A 164 -4.78 2.81 -3.96
CA VAL A 164 -5.54 3.77 -4.78
C VAL A 164 -5.96 4.94 -3.93
N GLY A 165 -5.39 6.10 -4.16
CA GLY A 165 -5.82 7.31 -3.47
C GLY A 165 -6.67 8.19 -4.37
N ARG A 166 -7.69 8.82 -3.78
CA ARG A 166 -8.64 9.66 -4.51
C ARG A 166 -8.20 11.11 -4.50
N VAL A 167 -8.26 11.74 -5.67
CA VAL A 167 -8.12 13.18 -5.82
C VAL A 167 -9.51 13.78 -5.66
N TRP A 168 -9.65 14.71 -4.72
CA TRP A 168 -10.95 15.31 -4.44
C TRP A 168 -11.37 16.22 -5.60
N SER A 169 -12.45 15.81 -6.28
CA SER A 169 -13.05 16.55 -7.39
C SER A 169 -14.20 17.47 -6.96
N ARG A 170 -14.59 17.45 -5.68
CA ARG A 170 -15.59 18.35 -5.09
C ARG A 170 -15.09 18.90 -3.77
N GLN A 171 -15.29 20.20 -3.55
CA GLN A 171 -15.08 20.86 -2.26
C GLN A 171 -15.87 20.13 -1.16
N PRO A 172 -15.32 19.99 0.07
CA PRO A 172 -16.09 19.44 1.18
C PRO A 172 -17.38 20.25 1.39
N ALA A 173 -18.47 19.56 1.71
CA ALA A 173 -19.84 20.08 1.82
C ALA A 173 -20.01 21.44 2.57
N PRO A 174 -19.24 21.81 3.62
CA PRO A 174 -19.38 23.14 4.22
C PRO A 174 -19.04 24.31 3.28
N CYS A 175 -18.33 24.09 2.17
CA CYS A 175 -18.00 25.14 1.19
C CYS A 175 -18.98 25.21 0.00
N GLN A 176 -19.92 24.27 -0.10
CA GLN A 176 -20.75 24.13 -1.30
C GLN A 176 -21.78 25.28 -1.46
N PHE A 177 -22.10 25.98 -0.37
CA PHE A 177 -22.98 27.16 -0.37
C PHE A 177 -22.24 28.51 -0.47
N ASP A 178 -20.91 28.52 -0.34
CA ASP A 178 -20.11 29.75 -0.23
C ASP A 178 -19.29 30.04 -1.52
N ALA A 179 -19.51 29.26 -2.57
CA ALA A 179 -18.92 29.50 -3.89
C ALA A 179 -19.46 30.78 -4.57
N VAL A 180 -20.56 31.35 -4.07
CA VAL A 180 -21.14 32.61 -4.57
C VAL A 180 -20.58 33.84 -3.84
N SER A 181 -20.12 33.70 -2.59
CA SER A 181 -19.67 34.83 -1.75
C SER A 181 -18.15 35.11 -1.84
N GLY A 182 -17.37 34.20 -2.43
CA GLY A 182 -15.93 34.36 -2.60
C GLY A 182 -15.10 34.26 -1.31
N GLN A 183 -15.68 33.82 -0.19
CA GLN A 183 -14.99 33.80 1.12
C GLN A 183 -14.33 32.48 1.50
N CYS A 184 -14.42 31.44 0.67
CA CYS A 184 -13.80 30.15 0.95
C CYS A 184 -12.40 29.98 0.34
N ARG A 185 -11.47 30.86 0.71
CA ARG A 185 -10.05 30.54 0.98
C ARG A 185 -9.28 31.77 1.50
N ASP A 186 -9.52 32.12 2.77
CA ASP A 186 -8.51 32.75 3.64
C ASP A 186 -8.73 32.20 5.06
N ALA A 187 -8.12 31.06 5.34
CA ALA A 187 -7.86 30.64 6.71
C ALA A 187 -6.59 29.80 6.71
N SER A 188 -5.51 30.50 7.07
CA SER A 188 -4.12 30.10 7.35
C SER A 188 -3.25 29.60 6.19
#